data_AF-A0A813DN00-F1
#
_entry.id   AF-A0A813DN00-F1
#
_cell.length_a   1.000
_cell.length_b   1.000
_cell.length_c   1.000
_cell.angle_alpha   90.00
_cell.angle_beta   90.00
_cell.angle_gamma   90.00
#
_symmetry.space_group_name_H-M   'P 1'
#
loop_
_entity.id
_entity.type
_entity.pdbx_description
1 polymer ?
#
loop_
_entity_poly.entity_id
_entity_poly.type
_entity_poly.pdbx_seq_one_letter_code
_entity_poly.pdbx_strand_id
1 'polypeptide(L)'
;DGLAVRVVSLPSWELFEEQPEEYQLSVLGGDPENPKLPQKLPVFFAESAAPLGFERFAGTHLGASGGLADVNGDSLTADAMATRLREALQM
;
A
#
# COMPACT_ATOMS: atom_id res chain seq x y z
N ASP A 1 -3.44 -17.55 -6.89
CA ASP A 1 -2.96 -16.48 -7.81
C ASP A 1 -1.47 -16.16 -7.77
N GLY A 2 -0.63 -16.97 -7.10
CA GLY A 2 0.82 -17.01 -7.33
C GLY A 2 1.66 -15.78 -6.94
N LEU A 3 1.04 -14.63 -6.61
CA LEU A 3 1.76 -13.42 -6.22
C LEU A 3 2.21 -13.51 -4.75
N ALA A 4 3.51 -13.34 -4.51
CA ALA A 4 4.04 -13.15 -3.17
C ALA A 4 3.82 -11.69 -2.74
N VAL A 5 3.13 -11.50 -1.61
CA VAL A 5 2.81 -10.17 -1.06
C VAL A 5 3.25 -10.07 0.39
N ARG A 6 3.64 -8.87 0.82
CA ARG A 6 3.87 -8.51 2.22
C ARG A 6 2.74 -7.60 2.67
N VAL A 7 2.20 -7.85 3.86
CA VAL A 7 1.22 -6.95 4.50
C VAL A 7 1.93 -6.18 5.59
N VAL A 8 1.80 -4.86 5.55
CA VAL A 8 2.36 -3.93 6.54
C VAL A 8 1.20 -3.19 7.19
N SER A 9 1.21 -3.15 8.53
CA SER A 9 0.35 -2.24 9.28
C SER A 9 1.11 -0.94 9.50
N LEU A 10 0.51 0.20 9.15
CA LEU A 10 1.09 1.54 9.30
C LEU A 10 0.22 2.41 10.22
N PRO A 11 0.22 2.18 11.54
CA PRO A 11 -0.77 2.76 12.47
C PRO A 11 -0.56 4.25 12.77
N SER A 12 0.63 4.80 12.52
CA SER A 12 0.90 6.24 12.57
C SER A 12 1.93 6.56 11.51
N TRP A 13 1.58 7.48 10.62
CA TRP A 13 2.49 7.91 9.56
C TRP A 13 3.60 8.78 10.13
N GLU A 14 3.28 9.63 11.10
CA GLU A 14 4.21 10.55 11.75
C GLU A 14 5.36 9.78 12.41
N LEU A 15 5.02 8.77 13.23
CA LEU A 15 6.04 7.96 13.89
C LEU A 15 6.86 7.13 12.90
N PHE A 16 6.28 6.74 11.75
CA PHE A 16 7.00 6.02 10.71
C PHE A 16 7.96 6.92 9.94
N GLU A 17 7.54 8.14 9.61
CA GLU A 17 8.36 9.15 8.93
C GLU A 17 9.57 9.59 9.79
N GLU A 18 9.45 9.54 11.12
CA GLU A 18 10.56 9.79 12.06
C GLU A 18 11.59 8.66 12.12
N GLN A 19 11.28 7.47 11.60
CA GLN A 19 12.22 6.35 11.63
C GLN A 19 13.40 6.56 10.67
N PRO A 20 14.58 5.96 10.95
CA PRO A 20 15.69 5.98 10.02
C PRO A 20 15.30 5.46 8.62
N GLU A 21 15.88 6.01 7.57
CA GLU A 21 15.59 5.64 6.17
C GLU A 21 15.76 4.13 5.94
N GLU A 22 16.78 3.52 6.56
CA GLU A 22 17.01 2.07 6.51
C GLU A 22 15.81 1.27 7.04
N TYR A 23 15.19 1.72 8.15
CA TYR A 23 14.00 1.07 8.68
C TYR A 23 12.81 1.24 7.73
N GLN A 24 12.59 2.44 7.21
CA GLN A 24 11.49 2.69 6.27
C GLN A 24 11.62 1.84 5.00
N LEU A 25 12.84 1.71 4.46
CA LEU A 25 13.16 0.84 3.33
C LEU A 25 12.95 -0.64 3.67
N SER A 26 13.33 -1.08 4.88
CA SER A 26 13.10 -2.47 5.29
C SER A 26 11.61 -2.82 5.36
N VAL A 27 10.75 -1.84 5.66
CA VAL A 27 9.29 -2.02 5.80
C VAL A 27 8.56 -1.94 4.45
N LEU A 28 8.71 -0.81 3.73
CA LEU A 28 7.98 -0.51 2.49
C LEU A 28 8.77 -0.78 1.21
N GLY A 29 10.10 -0.84 1.30
CA GLY A 29 10.99 -1.12 0.18
C GLY A 29 11.30 -2.61 0.02
N GLY A 30 12.30 -2.87 -0.83
CA GLY A 30 12.93 -4.18 -0.89
C GLY A 30 13.86 -4.43 0.30
N ASP A 31 14.41 -5.63 0.36
CA ASP A 31 15.48 -5.95 1.29
C ASP A 31 16.83 -5.59 0.63
N PRO A 32 17.54 -4.54 1.10
CA PRO A 32 18.80 -4.12 0.50
C PRO A 32 19.91 -5.17 0.62
N GLU A 33 19.80 -6.12 1.55
CA GLU A 33 20.75 -7.22 1.72
C GLU A 33 20.38 -8.45 0.87
N ASN A 34 19.17 -8.49 0.31
CA ASN A 34 18.72 -9.58 -0.56
C ASN A 34 18.83 -9.20 -2.04
N PRO A 35 19.89 -9.64 -2.75
CA PRO A 35 20.11 -9.27 -4.15
C PRO A 35 19.06 -9.82 -5.13
N LYS A 36 18.14 -10.68 -4.66
CA LYS A 36 17.04 -11.21 -5.48
C LYS A 36 15.80 -10.33 -5.42
N LEU A 37 15.73 -9.36 -4.52
CA LEU A 37 14.61 -8.44 -4.39
C LEU A 37 14.98 -7.07 -4.97
N PRO A 38 14.07 -6.42 -5.71
CA PRO A 38 14.31 -5.06 -6.18
C PRO A 38 14.35 -4.11 -4.98
N GLN A 39 15.23 -3.10 -5.01
CA GLN A 39 15.36 -2.11 -3.92
C GLN A 39 14.06 -1.35 -3.63
N LYS A 40 13.17 -1.26 -4.62
CA LYS A 40 11.84 -0.67 -4.49
C LYS A 40 10.78 -1.68 -4.93
N LEU A 41 9.88 -2.02 -4.02
CA LEU A 41 8.70 -2.81 -4.32
C LEU A 41 7.52 -1.88 -4.67
N PRO A 42 6.59 -2.32 -5.54
CA PRO A 42 5.30 -1.65 -5.68
C PRO A 42 4.58 -1.66 -4.33
N VAL A 43 4.25 -0.49 -3.81
CA VAL A 43 3.48 -0.33 -2.57
C VAL A 43 2.05 0.03 -2.94
N PHE A 44 1.11 -0.71 -2.34
CA PHE A 44 -0.33 -0.51 -2.44
C PHE A 44 -0.85 -0.09 -1.07
N PHE A 45 -1.51 1.06 -0.98
CA PHE A 45 -2.10 1.53 0.28
C PHE A 45 -3.59 1.19 0.35
N ALA A 46 -4.09 0.79 1.51
CA ALA A 46 -5.50 0.46 1.69
C ALA A 46 -6.02 1.03 3.01
N GLU A 47 -7.01 1.92 2.93
CA GLU A 47 -7.66 2.48 4.11
C GLU A 47 -9.09 2.93 3.78
N SER A 48 -10.02 2.74 4.71
CA SER A 48 -11.41 3.21 4.56
C SER A 48 -11.54 4.71 4.83
N ALA A 49 -10.66 5.52 4.24
CA ALA A 49 -10.58 6.96 4.39
C ALA A 49 -10.20 7.64 3.06
N ALA A 50 -10.24 8.97 3.05
CA ALA A 50 -9.83 9.77 1.90
C ALA A 50 -8.36 9.48 1.55
N PRO A 51 -8.02 9.26 0.27
CA PRO A 51 -6.66 8.90 -0.14
C PRO A 51 -5.65 10.05 -0.12
N LEU A 52 -5.98 11.15 0.55
CA LEU A 52 -5.14 12.35 0.60
C LEU A 52 -3.84 12.04 1.35
N GLY A 53 -2.70 12.16 0.67
CA GLY A 53 -1.39 11.90 1.25
C GLY A 53 -0.86 10.48 1.06
N PHE A 54 -1.64 9.55 0.49
CA PHE A 54 -1.17 8.17 0.26
C PHE A 54 0.00 8.10 -0.73
N GLU A 55 0.10 9.08 -1.63
CA GLU A 55 1.17 9.22 -2.61
C GLU A 55 2.56 9.37 -1.99
N ARG A 56 2.64 9.67 -0.68
CA ARG A 56 3.89 9.66 0.10
C ARG A 56 4.53 8.28 0.16
N PHE A 57 3.71 7.22 0.24
CA PHE A 57 4.16 5.85 0.49
C PHE A 57 3.86 4.90 -0.66
N ALA A 58 2.81 5.16 -1.44
CA ALA A 58 2.28 4.22 -2.41
C ALA A 58 2.03 4.86 -3.78
N GLY A 59 2.30 4.10 -4.85
CA GLY A 59 1.98 4.52 -6.22
C GLY A 59 0.52 4.27 -6.62
N THR A 60 -0.19 3.47 -5.82
CA THR A 60 -1.59 3.10 -6.03
C THR A 60 -2.27 2.87 -4.68
N HIS A 61 -3.60 2.97 -4.63
CA HIS A 61 -4.34 2.84 -3.39
C HIS A 61 -5.79 2.36 -3.55
N LEU A 62 -6.34 1.91 -2.43
CA LEU A 62 -7.77 1.76 -2.19
C LEU A 62 -8.18 2.71 -1.06
N GLY A 63 -9.04 3.67 -1.38
CA GLY A 63 -9.52 4.70 -0.46
C GLY A 63 -10.99 5.03 -0.70
N ALA A 64 -11.62 5.68 0.27
CA ALA A 64 -12.98 6.18 0.16
C ALA A 64 -12.98 7.62 -0.40
N SER A 65 -13.78 7.89 -1.43
CA SER A 65 -13.92 9.23 -2.02
C SER A 65 -15.27 9.90 -1.76
N GLY A 66 -16.13 9.28 -0.94
CA GLY A 66 -17.48 9.75 -0.61
C GLY A 66 -17.83 9.55 0.86
N GLY A 67 -19.02 9.98 1.27
CA GLY A 67 -19.53 9.75 2.62
C GLY A 67 -19.78 8.27 2.88
N LEU A 68 -19.90 7.86 4.15
CA LEU A 68 -20.10 6.44 4.50
C LEU A 68 -21.32 5.80 3.80
N ALA A 69 -22.36 6.58 3.50
CA ALA A 69 -23.53 6.13 2.74
C ALA A 69 -23.24 5.91 1.24
N ASP A 70 -22.21 6.56 0.70
CA ASP A 70 -21.78 6.49 -0.69
C ASP A 70 -20.63 5.49 -0.91
N VAL A 71 -19.96 5.07 0.18
CA VAL A 71 -18.99 3.97 0.16
C VAL A 71 -19.76 2.67 -0.07
N ASN A 72 -19.92 2.30 -1.34
CA ASN A 72 -20.45 1.00 -1.71
C ASN A 72 -19.59 -0.08 -1.05
N GLY A 73 -20.22 -0.99 -0.30
CA GLY A 73 -19.54 -2.07 0.41
C GLY A 73 -18.63 -2.93 -0.47
N ASP A 74 -18.89 -2.97 -1.78
CA ASP A 74 -18.10 -3.69 -2.77
C ASP A 74 -16.74 -3.04 -3.09
N SER A 75 -16.58 -1.74 -2.82
CA SER A 75 -15.39 -0.97 -3.19
C SER A 75 -14.22 -1.11 -2.22
N LEU A 76 -14.47 -1.58 -0.99
CA LEU A 76 -13.46 -1.83 0.06
C LEU A 76 -13.43 -3.32 0.46
N THR A 77 -13.48 -4.21 -0.53
CA THR A 77 -13.43 -5.66 -0.33
C THR A 77 -12.04 -6.23 -0.63
N ALA A 78 -11.77 -7.45 -0.16
CA ALA A 78 -10.55 -8.18 -0.50
C ALA A 78 -10.43 -8.42 -2.02
N ASP A 79 -11.53 -8.68 -2.70
CA ASP A 79 -11.56 -8.89 -4.16
C ASP A 79 -11.30 -7.59 -4.93
N ALA A 80 -11.86 -6.46 -4.47
CA ALA A 80 -11.56 -5.15 -5.03
C ALA A 80 -10.07 -4.81 -4.85
N MET A 81 -9.52 -5.06 -3.67
CA MET A 81 -8.08 -4.88 -3.38
C MET A 81 -7.22 -5.73 -4.31
N ALA A 82 -7.53 -7.02 -4.45
CA ALA A 82 -6.79 -7.93 -5.32
C ALA A 82 -6.87 -7.52 -6.79
N THR A 83 -8.02 -7.03 -7.25
CA THR A 83 -8.21 -6.54 -8.62
C THR A 83 -7.35 -5.30 -8.89
N ARG A 84 -7.43 -4.27 -8.02
CA ARG A 84 -6.64 -3.05 -8.15
C ARG A 84 -5.14 -3.28 -8.04
N LEU A 85 -4.71 -4.19 -7.17
CA LEU A 85 -3.31 -4.58 -7.06
C LEU A 85 -2.79 -5.20 -8.37
N ARG A 86 -3.56 -6.08 -9.03
CA ARG A 86 -3.16 -6.68 -10.30
C ARG A 86 -3.09 -5.65 -11.42
N GLU A 87 -4.05 -4.75 -11.51
CA GLU A 87 -4.02 -3.64 -12.48
C GLU A 87 -2.75 -2.81 -12.33
N ALA A 88 -2.37 -2.47 -11.09
CA ALA A 88 -1.17 -1.69 -10.82
C ALA A 88 0.15 -2.41 -11.14
N LEU A 89 0.16 -3.75 -11.16
CA LEU A 89 1.34 -4.57 -11.49
C LEU A 89 1.47 -4.88 -13.00
N GLN A 90 0.42 -4.65 -13.78
CA GLN A 90 0.41 -4.86 -15.23
C GLN A 90 0.73 -3.59 -16.04
N MET A 91 0.94 -2.45 -15.36
CA MET A 91 1.33 -1.16 -15.93
C MET A 91 2.84 -1.03 -16.13
#